data_AF-A0A4Q6BM94-F1
#
_entry.id   AF-A0A4Q6BM94-F1
#
_cell.length_a   1.000
_cell.length_b   1.000
_cell.length_c   1.000
_cell.angle_alpha   90.00
_cell.angle_beta   90.00
_cell.angle_gamma   90.00
#
_symmetry.space_group_name_H-M   'P 1'
#
loop_
_entity.id
_entity.type
_entity.pdbx_description
1 polymer ?
#
loop_
_entity_poly.entity_id
_entity_poly.type
_entity_poly.pdbx_seq_one_letter_code
_entity_poly.pdbx_strand_id
1 'polypeptide(L)'
;MKRITGALVVMSLFACQPKSATRASTNPAKEESGQGAKDGDEDQDGSEQDDDDKIVTPEPVKDVMSKGPNSRVICKAPDGINTEPRSMPDMIKLINALPKPVTVACVVDALKGPFRVNATSSAFSAQPAYSEDAPRIFLFYEPLYISIVPTGMGGDMIEFSIQTGPEESVKGELAFPVKDTITEDAAYEHIKFETANATVCGSCHSGERPAGDGFPANAFISSFLRTMDVYDVSAKQIEKSAKRCQTEVLPECKVLEALTSKGALIQTNFK
;
A
#
# COMPACT_ATOMS: atom_id res chain seq x y z
N MET A 1 -48.71 30.12 -16.33
CA MET A 1 -48.53 29.01 -15.37
C MET A 1 -47.76 27.89 -16.06
N LYS A 2 -46.45 27.74 -15.79
CA LYS A 2 -45.62 26.63 -16.29
C LYS A 2 -45.17 25.81 -15.09
N ARG A 3 -45.60 24.55 -15.02
CA ARG A 3 -45.16 23.59 -14.00
C ARG A 3 -43.76 23.10 -14.35
N ILE A 4 -42.82 23.30 -13.44
CA ILE A 4 -41.51 22.66 -13.47
C ILE A 4 -41.65 21.37 -12.67
N THR A 5 -41.63 20.23 -13.35
CA THR A 5 -41.51 18.91 -12.73
C THR A 5 -40.05 18.69 -12.37
N GLY A 6 -39.71 18.92 -11.10
CA GLY A 6 -38.42 18.51 -10.54
C GLY A 6 -38.44 17.00 -10.32
N ALA A 7 -37.64 16.28 -11.11
CA ALA A 7 -37.31 14.89 -10.80
C ALA A 7 -36.33 14.90 -9.61
N LEU A 8 -36.84 14.50 -8.45
CA LEU A 8 -36.04 14.22 -7.26
C LEU A 8 -35.26 12.93 -7.54
N VAL A 9 -34.01 13.05 -7.96
CA VAL A 9 -33.07 11.92 -8.00
C VAL A 9 -32.71 11.62 -6.54
N VAL A 10 -33.37 10.60 -5.98
CA VAL A 10 -32.97 10.00 -4.71
C VAL A 10 -31.63 9.29 -4.96
N MET A 11 -30.52 10.00 -4.71
CA MET A 11 -29.20 9.38 -4.64
C MET A 11 -29.21 8.42 -3.45
N SER A 12 -29.29 7.13 -3.76
CA SER A 12 -29.18 6.06 -2.78
C SER A 12 -27.77 6.13 -2.16
N LEU A 13 -27.71 6.49 -0.88
CA LEU A 13 -26.54 6.45 -0.01
C LEU A 13 -26.06 5.00 0.18
N PHE A 14 -25.49 4.40 -0.85
CA PHE A 14 -24.64 3.23 -0.68
C PHE A 14 -23.22 3.75 -0.57
N ALA A 15 -22.76 3.97 0.67
CA ALA A 15 -21.34 4.02 0.94
C ALA A 15 -20.72 2.75 0.34
N CYS A 16 -19.61 2.92 -0.38
CA CYS A 16 -18.84 1.90 -1.08
C CYS A 16 -18.11 0.99 -0.06
N GLN A 17 -18.84 0.47 0.94
CA GLN A 17 -18.29 -0.43 1.93
C GLN A 17 -18.23 -1.82 1.32
N PRO A 18 -17.04 -2.42 1.18
CA PRO A 18 -16.95 -3.82 0.79
C PRO A 18 -17.68 -4.64 1.85
N LYS A 19 -18.62 -5.50 1.41
CA LYS A 19 -19.16 -6.54 2.29
C LYS A 19 -17.98 -7.37 2.78
N SER A 20 -17.73 -7.38 4.08
CA SER A 20 -16.68 -8.19 4.69
C SER A 20 -16.84 -9.65 4.25
N ALA A 21 -16.02 -10.09 3.29
CA ALA A 21 -15.99 -11.46 2.86
C ALA A 21 -15.25 -12.28 3.92
N THR A 22 -16.01 -12.91 4.81
CA THR A 22 -15.47 -13.90 5.75
C THR A 22 -15.04 -15.13 4.95
N ARG A 23 -13.77 -15.20 4.53
CA ARG A 23 -13.22 -16.41 3.88
C ARG A 23 -12.89 -17.44 4.96
N ALA A 24 -13.68 -18.51 5.01
CA ALA A 24 -13.35 -19.72 5.74
C ALA A 24 -12.16 -20.41 5.07
N SER A 25 -11.06 -20.59 5.83
CA SER A 25 -9.89 -21.35 5.40
C SER A 25 -10.17 -22.84 5.54
N THR A 26 -10.23 -23.57 4.43
CA THR A 26 -10.23 -25.03 4.41
C THR A 26 -9.01 -25.52 3.64
N ASN A 27 -8.01 -26.03 4.36
CA ASN A 27 -6.89 -26.80 3.79
C ASN A 27 -7.36 -28.21 3.41
N PRO A 28 -7.01 -28.73 2.23
CA PRO A 28 -6.87 -30.16 2.03
C PRO A 28 -5.41 -30.61 2.12
N ALA A 29 -5.26 -31.84 2.58
CA ALA A 29 -4.05 -32.51 3.00
C ALA A 29 -3.12 -32.91 1.84
N LYS A 30 -1.84 -33.07 2.22
CA LYS A 30 -0.76 -33.75 1.51
C LYS A 30 -1.15 -35.13 0.98
N GLU A 31 -0.73 -35.44 -0.24
CA GLU A 31 -0.53 -36.79 -0.73
C GLU A 31 0.95 -36.97 -1.11
N GLU A 32 1.61 -37.94 -0.47
CA GLU A 32 2.96 -38.41 -0.79
C GLU A 32 2.88 -39.54 -1.84
N SER A 33 3.78 -39.54 -2.81
CA SER A 33 4.30 -40.79 -3.40
C SER A 33 5.69 -40.55 -3.97
N GLY A 34 6.61 -41.47 -3.67
CA GLY A 34 8.02 -41.43 -4.08
C GLY A 34 8.38 -42.47 -5.14
N GLN A 35 9.70 -42.70 -5.25
CA GLN A 35 10.48 -43.59 -6.17
C GLN A 35 10.93 -42.89 -7.46
N GLY A 36 12.18 -42.95 -7.94
CA GLY A 36 13.42 -43.61 -7.50
C GLY A 36 14.49 -43.56 -8.61
N ALA A 37 15.77 -43.58 -8.20
CA ALA A 37 17.01 -43.98 -8.90
C ALA A 37 17.46 -43.31 -10.22
N LYS A 38 18.71 -42.82 -10.26
CA LYS A 38 19.84 -43.47 -10.99
C LYS A 38 21.19 -42.78 -10.79
N ASP A 39 22.20 -43.65 -10.75
CA ASP A 39 23.64 -43.41 -10.61
C ASP A 39 24.26 -42.70 -11.82
N GLY A 40 25.39 -42.03 -11.57
CA GLY A 40 26.27 -41.46 -12.58
C GLY A 40 27.52 -40.85 -11.95
N ASP A 41 28.55 -41.68 -11.79
CA ASP A 41 29.95 -41.29 -11.56
C ASP A 41 30.45 -40.43 -12.73
N GLU A 42 31.17 -39.34 -12.43
CA GLU A 42 32.31 -38.91 -13.26
C GLU A 42 33.22 -37.96 -12.46
N ASP A 43 34.47 -38.40 -12.34
CA ASP A 43 35.59 -37.70 -11.74
C ASP A 43 35.93 -36.40 -12.48
N GLN A 44 36.20 -35.32 -11.74
CA GLN A 44 37.15 -34.29 -12.21
C GLN A 44 37.86 -33.56 -11.06
N ASP A 45 39.13 -33.92 -10.98
CA ASP A 45 40.29 -33.28 -10.36
C ASP A 45 40.45 -31.80 -10.79
N GLY A 46 40.83 -30.92 -9.85
CA GLY A 46 41.07 -29.51 -10.18
C GLY A 46 41.25 -28.55 -9.01
N SER A 47 42.43 -28.60 -8.38
CA SER A 47 43.16 -27.48 -7.73
C SER A 47 42.46 -26.64 -6.66
N GLU A 48 42.82 -26.91 -5.39
CA GLU A 48 42.66 -26.04 -4.24
C GLU A 48 43.49 -24.75 -4.40
N GLN A 49 42.80 -23.61 -4.50
CA GLN A 49 43.36 -22.29 -4.20
C GLN A 49 42.73 -21.81 -2.88
N ASP A 50 43.51 -21.93 -1.80
CA ASP A 50 43.21 -21.39 -0.49
C ASP A 50 43.36 -19.87 -0.51
N ASP A 51 42.35 -19.17 -1.05
CA ASP A 51 42.14 -17.76 -0.74
C ASP A 51 41.27 -17.71 0.53
N ASP A 52 41.92 -17.44 1.66
CA ASP A 52 41.35 -17.12 2.97
C ASP A 52 40.48 -15.85 2.89
N ASP A 53 39.36 -15.95 2.18
CA ASP A 53 38.32 -14.94 2.13
C ASP A 53 37.57 -15.02 3.47
N LYS A 54 38.10 -14.29 4.46
CA LYS A 54 37.47 -14.13 5.76
C LYS A 54 36.05 -13.65 5.51
N ILE A 55 35.09 -14.55 5.69
CA ILE A 55 33.66 -14.25 5.73
C ILE A 55 33.48 -13.24 6.86
N VAL A 56 33.50 -11.96 6.51
CA VAL A 56 33.14 -10.88 7.40
C VAL A 56 31.64 -11.02 7.61
N THR A 57 31.24 -11.74 8.65
CA THR A 57 29.86 -11.76 9.11
C THR A 57 29.51 -10.31 9.48
N PRO A 58 28.57 -9.66 8.76
CA PRO A 58 28.21 -8.28 9.09
C PRO A 58 27.66 -8.24 10.51
N GLU A 59 28.14 -7.28 11.30
CA GLU A 59 27.63 -7.08 12.65
C GLU A 59 26.11 -6.83 12.62
N PRO A 60 25.35 -7.36 13.59
CA PRO A 60 23.92 -7.14 13.66
C PRO A 60 23.64 -5.64 13.77
N VAL A 61 22.99 -5.08 12.75
CA VAL A 61 22.59 -3.67 12.72
C VAL A 61 21.62 -3.45 13.88
N LYS A 62 21.99 -2.58 14.83
CA LYS A 62 21.12 -2.24 15.95
C LYS A 62 19.85 -1.57 15.46
N ASP A 63 18.70 -2.07 15.91
CA ASP A 63 17.40 -1.49 15.61
C ASP A 63 17.32 -0.04 16.09
N VAL A 64 16.90 0.86 15.19
CA VAL A 64 16.64 2.26 15.51
C VAL A 64 15.17 2.40 15.90
N MET A 65 14.90 2.96 17.08
CA MET A 65 13.55 3.12 17.61
C MET A 65 12.99 4.53 17.32
N SER A 66 11.69 4.62 17.07
CA SER A 66 10.97 5.90 17.06
C SER A 66 10.87 6.49 18.47
N LYS A 67 10.62 7.80 18.55
CA LYS A 67 10.45 8.52 19.82
C LYS A 67 8.99 8.49 20.25
N GLY A 68 8.75 8.71 21.55
CA GLY A 68 7.40 8.84 22.11
C GLY A 68 6.86 7.55 22.72
N PRO A 69 5.66 7.60 23.32
CA PRO A 69 5.05 6.45 24.00
C PRO A 69 4.63 5.33 23.03
N ASN A 70 4.58 5.60 21.72
CA ASN A 70 4.32 4.62 20.65
C ASN A 70 5.60 4.08 20.01
N SER A 71 6.73 4.13 20.72
CA SER A 71 8.04 3.74 20.21
C SER A 71 8.01 2.37 19.53
N ARG A 72 8.54 2.32 18.30
CA ARG A 72 8.61 1.13 17.46
C ARG A 72 9.91 1.12 16.68
N VAL A 73 10.32 -0.06 16.20
CA VAL A 73 11.44 -0.15 15.26
C VAL A 73 11.10 0.65 13.99
N ILE A 74 12.03 1.49 13.54
CA ILE A 74 11.96 2.24 12.29
C ILE A 74 12.43 1.32 11.18
N CYS A 75 11.57 1.09 10.18
CA CYS A 75 11.96 0.28 9.04
C CYS A 75 12.89 1.06 8.11
N LYS A 76 13.95 0.37 7.66
CA LYS A 76 14.87 0.89 6.64
C LYS A 76 14.92 -0.11 5.49
N ALA A 77 14.77 0.39 4.27
CA ALA A 77 15.03 -0.42 3.09
C ALA A 77 16.52 -0.82 3.05
N PRO A 78 16.85 -2.07 2.69
CA PRO A 78 18.23 -2.47 2.42
C PRO A 78 18.88 -1.60 1.33
N ASP A 79 20.21 -1.54 1.33
CA ASP A 79 20.95 -0.80 0.31
C ASP A 79 20.66 -1.36 -1.09
N GLY A 80 20.53 -0.48 -2.08
CA GLY A 80 20.19 -0.84 -3.46
C GLY A 80 18.69 -1.02 -3.74
N ILE A 81 17.83 -1.01 -2.72
CA ILE A 81 16.37 -1.03 -2.90
C ILE A 81 15.85 0.37 -3.24
N ASN A 82 14.98 0.46 -4.25
CA ASN A 82 14.34 1.71 -4.62
C ASN A 82 13.36 2.19 -3.52
N THR A 83 13.62 3.37 -2.96
CA THR A 83 12.79 4.00 -1.92
C THR A 83 11.89 5.12 -2.46
N GLU A 84 11.91 5.35 -3.78
CA GLU A 84 11.03 6.25 -4.53
C GLU A 84 10.28 5.46 -5.62
N PRO A 85 9.45 4.46 -5.25
CA PRO A 85 8.80 3.58 -6.21
C PRO A 85 7.86 4.37 -7.12
N ARG A 86 7.98 4.19 -8.44
CA ARG A 86 7.14 4.86 -9.46
C ARG A 86 6.24 3.88 -10.22
N SER A 87 6.26 2.62 -9.80
CA SER A 87 5.53 1.52 -10.42
C SER A 87 5.10 0.51 -9.36
N MET A 88 4.11 -0.34 -9.67
CA MET A 88 3.71 -1.43 -8.76
C MET A 88 4.87 -2.41 -8.52
N PRO A 89 5.62 -2.88 -9.55
CA PRO A 89 6.75 -3.78 -9.32
C PRO A 89 7.82 -3.20 -8.38
N ASP A 90 8.15 -1.91 -8.48
CA ASP A 90 9.09 -1.27 -7.55
C ASP A 90 8.57 -1.27 -6.11
N MET A 91 7.27 -1.00 -5.95
CA MET A 91 6.64 -0.99 -4.62
C MET A 91 6.60 -2.38 -4.00
N ILE A 92 6.27 -3.42 -4.79
CA ILE A 92 6.27 -4.81 -4.34
C ILE A 92 7.69 -5.26 -3.96
N LYS A 93 8.71 -4.89 -4.76
CA LYS A 93 10.12 -5.15 -4.44
C LYS A 93 10.53 -4.50 -3.13
N LEU A 94 10.15 -3.25 -2.89
CA LEU A 94 10.37 -2.56 -1.62
C LEU A 94 9.71 -3.33 -0.46
N ILE A 95 8.42 -3.65 -0.56
CA ILE A 95 7.68 -4.37 0.50
C ILE A 95 8.29 -5.76 0.78
N ASN A 96 8.73 -6.48 -0.24
CA ASN A 96 9.38 -7.78 -0.09
C ASN A 96 10.75 -7.70 0.58
N ALA A 97 11.48 -6.62 0.37
CA ALA A 97 12.80 -6.40 0.97
C ALA A 97 12.76 -5.93 2.43
N LEU A 98 11.59 -5.51 2.95
CA LEU A 98 11.46 -5.02 4.32
C LEU A 98 11.38 -6.16 5.35
N PRO A 99 11.85 -5.93 6.60
CA PRO A 99 11.70 -6.89 7.69
C PRO A 99 10.24 -7.30 7.90
N LYS A 100 9.99 -8.61 7.98
CA LYS A 100 8.66 -9.16 8.21
C LYS A 100 8.34 -9.24 9.71
N PRO A 101 7.07 -9.07 10.12
CA PRO A 101 5.93 -8.66 9.30
C PRO A 101 6.00 -7.17 8.91
N VAL A 102 5.74 -6.86 7.64
CA VAL A 102 5.70 -5.46 7.18
C VAL A 102 4.36 -4.84 7.58
N THR A 103 4.39 -3.66 8.19
CA THR A 103 3.20 -2.86 8.52
C THR A 103 3.09 -1.63 7.62
N VAL A 104 1.94 -0.94 7.60
CA VAL A 104 1.80 0.32 6.85
C VAL A 104 2.86 1.35 7.28
N ALA A 105 3.07 1.51 8.59
CA ALA A 105 4.10 2.41 9.12
C ALA A 105 5.52 2.02 8.66
N CYS A 106 5.81 0.71 8.58
CA CYS A 106 7.09 0.19 8.11
C CYS A 106 7.34 0.54 6.63
N VAL A 107 6.31 0.45 5.79
CA VAL A 107 6.40 0.89 4.39
C VAL A 107 6.68 2.39 4.32
N VAL A 108 5.95 3.20 5.09
CA VAL A 108 6.12 4.66 5.10
C VAL A 108 7.52 5.07 5.59
N ASP A 109 8.08 4.40 6.61
CA ASP A 109 9.45 4.68 7.07
C ASP A 109 10.50 4.43 5.99
N ALA A 110 10.28 3.39 5.17
CA ALA A 110 11.21 2.96 4.15
C ALA A 110 11.18 3.85 2.90
N LEU A 111 10.06 4.53 2.65
CA LEU A 111 9.93 5.49 1.56
C LEU A 111 10.78 6.74 1.81
N LYS A 112 11.31 7.30 0.73
CA LYS A 112 12.09 8.55 0.79
C LYS A 112 11.16 9.76 0.85
N GLY A 113 11.35 10.59 1.87
CA GLY A 113 10.71 11.91 2.00
C GLY A 113 11.67 13.08 1.70
N PRO A 114 11.25 14.34 1.96
CA PRO A 114 9.96 14.74 2.52
C PRO A 114 8.78 14.41 1.60
N PHE A 115 7.63 14.09 2.19
CA PHE A 115 6.47 13.64 1.41
C PHE A 115 5.70 14.81 0.81
N ARG A 116 5.39 14.71 -0.49
CA ARG A 116 4.35 15.48 -1.15
C ARG A 116 3.00 14.82 -0.85
N VAL A 117 2.09 15.55 -0.22
CA VAL A 117 0.84 15.00 0.30
C VAL A 117 -0.39 15.79 -0.14
N ASN A 118 -1.47 15.07 -0.39
CA ASN A 118 -2.84 15.56 -0.37
C ASN A 118 -3.61 14.71 0.65
N ALA A 119 -4.59 15.25 1.36
CA ALA A 119 -5.34 14.46 2.33
C ALA A 119 -6.80 14.89 2.42
N THR A 120 -7.66 13.95 2.79
CA THR A 120 -9.09 14.16 2.90
C THR A 120 -9.70 13.49 4.13
N SER A 121 -10.71 14.12 4.72
CA SER A 121 -11.56 13.57 5.79
C SER A 121 -12.88 12.99 5.27
N SER A 122 -12.97 12.70 3.97
CA SER A 122 -14.18 12.16 3.35
C SER A 122 -14.46 10.71 3.76
N ALA A 123 -15.68 10.49 4.26
CA ALA A 123 -16.21 9.14 4.51
C ALA A 123 -16.74 8.45 3.24
N PHE A 124 -16.86 9.18 2.12
CA PHE A 124 -17.36 8.63 0.86
C PHE A 124 -16.21 8.06 0.04
N SER A 125 -15.69 6.90 0.48
CA SER A 125 -14.55 6.23 -0.14
C SER A 125 -14.52 4.74 0.21
N ALA A 126 -13.79 3.94 -0.58
CA ALA A 126 -13.49 2.54 -0.23
C ALA A 126 -12.61 2.44 1.03
N GLN A 127 -11.72 3.42 1.22
CA GLN A 127 -10.98 3.67 2.46
C GLN A 127 -11.49 4.97 3.13
N PRO A 128 -12.59 4.90 3.89
CA PRO A 128 -13.17 6.09 4.49
C PRO A 128 -12.27 6.67 5.58
N ALA A 129 -12.18 8.00 5.61
CA ALA A 129 -11.65 8.74 6.74
C ALA A 129 -12.79 9.47 7.43
N TYR A 130 -12.84 9.40 8.76
CA TYR A 130 -13.94 9.97 9.55
C TYR A 130 -13.51 11.16 10.41
N SER A 131 -12.25 11.59 10.32
CA SER A 131 -11.74 12.73 11.08
C SER A 131 -10.58 13.41 10.35
N GLU A 132 -10.36 14.68 10.67
CA GLU A 132 -9.16 15.42 10.26
C GLU A 132 -7.91 15.00 11.05
N ASP A 133 -8.07 14.30 12.17
CA ASP A 133 -6.97 13.79 12.99
C ASP A 133 -6.36 12.50 12.42
N ALA A 134 -7.16 11.73 11.68
CA ALA A 134 -6.73 10.56 10.93
C ALA A 134 -7.32 10.58 9.51
N PRO A 135 -6.87 11.53 8.66
CA PRO A 135 -7.37 11.67 7.30
C PRO A 135 -6.85 10.53 6.41
N ARG A 136 -7.50 10.31 5.28
CA ARG A 136 -6.92 9.54 4.18
C ARG A 136 -5.86 10.40 3.52
N ILE A 137 -4.64 9.89 3.40
CA ILE A 137 -3.47 10.63 2.91
C ILE A 137 -3.00 10.00 1.60
N PHE A 138 -2.73 10.84 0.61
CA PHE A 138 -2.16 10.46 -0.68
C PHE A 138 -0.71 10.94 -0.75
N LEU A 139 0.22 10.04 -1.06
CA LEU A 139 1.64 10.31 -1.29
C LEU A 139 1.92 10.30 -2.79
N PHE A 140 2.67 11.28 -3.27
CA PHE A 140 2.87 11.54 -4.69
C PHE A 140 4.24 11.03 -5.15
N TYR A 141 4.26 9.87 -5.83
CA TYR A 141 5.43 9.26 -6.49
C TYR A 141 5.17 9.09 -8.00
N GLU A 142 4.69 10.16 -8.64
CA GLU A 142 4.20 10.20 -10.03
C GLU A 142 5.03 9.31 -11.01
N PRO A 143 4.38 8.41 -11.76
CA PRO A 143 2.92 8.26 -11.92
C PRO A 143 2.22 7.42 -10.84
N LEU A 144 2.93 6.91 -9.84
CA LEU A 144 2.36 6.15 -8.74
C LEU A 144 1.85 7.07 -7.63
N TYR A 145 0.61 6.86 -7.22
CA TYR A 145 0.00 7.47 -6.04
C TYR A 145 -0.25 6.38 -5.01
N ILE A 146 0.17 6.64 -3.78
CA ILE A 146 0.01 5.73 -2.65
C ILE A 146 -1.01 6.35 -1.70
N SER A 147 -2.01 5.60 -1.30
CA SER A 147 -3.00 6.06 -0.34
C SER A 147 -2.98 5.22 0.92
N ILE A 148 -2.97 5.91 2.06
CA ILE A 148 -2.92 5.32 3.40
C ILE A 148 -3.96 6.00 4.28
N VAL A 149 -4.49 5.26 5.26
CA VAL A 149 -5.28 5.83 6.35
C VAL A 149 -4.55 5.53 7.65
N PRO A 150 -4.32 6.49 8.56
CA PRO A 150 -3.60 6.22 9.80
C PRO A 150 -4.29 5.23 10.74
N THR A 151 -5.63 5.14 10.71
CA THR A 151 -6.41 4.23 11.55
C THR A 151 -7.79 3.94 10.94
N GLY A 152 -8.58 3.08 11.61
CA GLY A 152 -9.91 2.69 11.17
C GLY A 152 -9.89 1.56 10.13
N MET A 153 -10.96 1.45 9.34
CA MET A 153 -11.17 0.33 8.41
C MET A 153 -10.07 0.20 7.34
N GLY A 154 -9.50 1.32 6.90
CA GLY A 154 -8.37 1.36 5.97
C GLY A 154 -7.00 1.40 6.64
N GLY A 155 -6.92 1.32 7.98
CA GLY A 155 -5.69 1.49 8.74
C GLY A 155 -4.63 0.41 8.47
N ASP A 156 -5.09 -0.77 8.07
CA ASP A 156 -4.28 -1.93 7.75
C ASP A 156 -4.17 -2.17 6.23
N MET A 157 -4.43 -1.14 5.43
CA MET A 157 -4.47 -1.23 3.97
C MET A 157 -3.60 -0.13 3.34
N ILE A 158 -3.02 -0.43 2.18
CA ILE A 158 -2.45 0.57 1.28
C ILE A 158 -3.14 0.43 -0.08
N GLU A 159 -3.77 1.50 -0.54
CA GLU A 159 -4.29 1.61 -1.91
C GLU A 159 -3.24 2.23 -2.83
N PHE A 160 -3.18 1.75 -4.06
CA PHE A 160 -2.27 2.21 -5.11
C PHE A 160 -3.07 2.69 -6.33
N SER A 161 -2.54 3.71 -6.99
CA SER A 161 -3.10 4.22 -8.24
C SER A 161 -1.96 4.62 -9.17
N ILE A 162 -1.79 3.92 -10.29
CA ILE A 162 -0.84 4.28 -11.33
C ILE A 162 -1.58 5.07 -12.40
N GLN A 163 -1.28 6.35 -12.52
CA GLN A 163 -1.89 7.20 -13.52
C GLN A 163 -1.34 6.86 -14.91
N THR A 164 -2.20 6.42 -15.82
CA THR A 164 -1.85 6.03 -17.20
C THR A 164 -2.22 7.11 -18.22
N GLY A 165 -3.01 8.10 -17.81
CA GLY A 165 -3.41 9.25 -18.60
C GLY A 165 -4.04 10.34 -17.71
N PRO A 166 -4.54 11.45 -18.29
CA PRO A 166 -5.06 12.58 -17.50
C PRO A 166 -6.24 12.20 -16.59
N GLU A 167 -7.08 11.25 -17.02
CA GLU A 167 -8.34 10.90 -16.35
C GLU A 167 -8.44 9.43 -15.96
N GLU A 168 -7.38 8.63 -16.17
CA GLU A 168 -7.40 7.19 -15.95
C GLU A 168 -6.25 6.71 -15.08
N SER A 169 -6.53 5.68 -14.29
CA SER A 169 -5.54 5.05 -13.43
C SER A 169 -5.80 3.55 -13.27
N VAL A 170 -4.72 2.79 -13.14
CA VAL A 170 -4.76 1.37 -12.74
C VAL A 170 -4.65 1.29 -11.23
N LYS A 171 -5.57 0.57 -10.59
CA LYS A 171 -5.70 0.51 -9.13
C LYS A 171 -5.21 -0.83 -8.60
N GLY A 172 -4.73 -0.81 -7.37
CA GLY A 172 -4.40 -2.01 -6.60
C GLY A 172 -4.53 -1.72 -5.12
N GLU A 173 -4.57 -2.76 -4.30
CA GLU A 173 -4.64 -2.63 -2.85
C GLU A 173 -3.90 -3.79 -2.19
N LEU A 174 -3.21 -3.51 -1.08
CA LEU A 174 -2.59 -4.56 -0.26
C LEU A 174 -3.02 -4.45 1.19
N ALA A 175 -3.32 -5.61 1.77
CA ALA A 175 -3.56 -5.78 3.19
C ALA A 175 -2.26 -5.95 3.97
N PHE A 176 -2.22 -5.38 5.16
CA PHE A 176 -1.13 -5.43 6.12
C PHE A 176 -1.63 -6.07 7.43
N PRO A 177 -0.74 -6.70 8.21
CA PRO A 177 0.68 -6.88 7.93
C PRO A 177 0.96 -7.91 6.83
N VAL A 178 1.95 -7.62 5.98
CA VAL A 178 2.49 -8.59 5.01
C VAL A 178 3.50 -9.48 5.73
N LYS A 179 3.13 -10.75 5.92
CA LYS A 179 3.93 -11.72 6.68
C LYS A 179 4.96 -12.45 5.83
N ASP A 180 4.63 -12.66 4.55
CA ASP A 180 5.42 -13.46 3.62
C ASP A 180 5.78 -12.64 2.38
N THR A 181 6.59 -13.24 1.49
CA THR A 181 6.85 -12.68 0.17
C THR A 181 5.57 -12.68 -0.67
N ILE A 182 5.25 -11.56 -1.31
CA ILE A 182 4.09 -11.42 -2.19
C ILE A 182 4.51 -11.32 -3.66
N THR A 183 3.61 -11.72 -4.55
CA THR A 183 3.81 -11.63 -6.02
C THR A 183 3.59 -10.19 -6.50
N GLU A 184 4.06 -9.89 -7.72
CA GLU A 184 3.81 -8.58 -8.36
C GLU A 184 2.31 -8.33 -8.59
N ASP A 185 1.52 -9.40 -8.72
CA ASP A 185 0.09 -9.34 -8.98
C ASP A 185 -0.75 -9.16 -7.71
N ALA A 186 -0.16 -9.35 -6.52
CA ALA A 186 -0.88 -9.41 -5.25
C ALA A 186 -1.78 -8.19 -5.01
N ALA A 187 -1.34 -6.99 -5.44
CA ALA A 187 -2.11 -5.77 -5.28
C ALA A 187 -3.37 -5.75 -6.19
N TYR A 188 -3.30 -6.35 -7.37
CA TYR A 188 -4.42 -6.44 -8.31
C TYR A 188 -5.37 -7.57 -7.95
N GLU A 189 -4.85 -8.69 -7.44
CA GLU A 189 -5.65 -9.83 -6.99
C GLU A 189 -6.57 -9.45 -5.83
N HIS A 190 -6.07 -8.64 -4.89
CA HIS A 190 -6.81 -8.28 -3.68
C HIS A 190 -8.15 -7.58 -3.96
N ILE A 191 -8.19 -6.74 -4.99
CA ILE A 191 -9.37 -5.93 -5.31
C ILE A 191 -10.34 -6.63 -6.27
N LYS A 192 -9.95 -7.78 -6.84
CA LYS A 192 -10.74 -8.46 -7.86
C LYS A 192 -11.91 -9.23 -7.24
N PHE A 193 -13.09 -9.16 -7.87
CA PHE A 193 -14.17 -10.06 -7.52
C PHE A 193 -13.89 -11.47 -8.01
N GLU A 194 -14.00 -12.47 -7.13
CA GLU A 194 -13.76 -13.88 -7.50
C GLU A 194 -14.69 -14.38 -8.61
N THR A 195 -15.91 -13.87 -8.65
CA THR A 195 -16.97 -14.35 -9.55
C THR A 195 -17.22 -13.45 -10.75
N ALA A 196 -16.44 -12.38 -10.93
CA ALA A 196 -16.68 -11.40 -11.99
C ALA A 196 -15.39 -10.87 -12.59
N ASN A 197 -15.45 -10.46 -13.86
CA ASN A 197 -14.35 -9.74 -14.50
C ASN A 197 -14.44 -8.24 -14.17
N ALA A 198 -14.37 -7.92 -12.87
CA ALA A 198 -14.52 -6.58 -12.31
C ALA A 198 -13.79 -6.51 -10.96
N THR A 199 -13.61 -5.30 -10.44
CA THR A 199 -13.00 -5.06 -9.12
C THR A 199 -13.94 -4.28 -8.20
N VAL A 200 -13.62 -4.28 -6.91
CA VAL A 200 -14.30 -3.41 -5.93
C VAL A 200 -14.13 -1.92 -6.27
N CYS A 201 -13.12 -1.54 -7.06
CA CYS A 201 -12.94 -0.16 -7.47
C CYS A 201 -14.01 0.30 -8.45
N GLY A 202 -14.55 -0.59 -9.30
CA GLY A 202 -15.57 -0.28 -10.30
C GLY A 202 -16.90 0.21 -9.73
N SER A 203 -17.21 -0.07 -8.45
CA SER A 203 -18.39 0.51 -7.79
C SER A 203 -18.24 1.99 -7.43
N CYS A 204 -17.00 2.47 -7.34
CA CYS A 204 -16.64 3.83 -6.97
C CYS A 204 -16.13 4.64 -8.19
N HIS A 205 -15.50 3.98 -9.15
CA HIS A 205 -14.85 4.59 -10.30
C HIS A 205 -15.51 4.12 -11.60
N SER A 206 -16.05 5.08 -12.35
CA SER A 206 -16.63 4.82 -13.68
C SER A 206 -15.59 4.36 -14.70
N GLY A 207 -16.06 3.68 -15.75
CA GLY A 207 -15.22 3.30 -16.89
C GLY A 207 -14.28 2.12 -16.62
N GLU A 208 -14.57 1.28 -15.63
CA GLU A 208 -13.74 0.11 -15.34
C GLU A 208 -13.66 -0.85 -16.52
N ARG A 209 -12.44 -1.22 -16.88
CA ARG A 209 -12.11 -2.21 -17.92
C ARG A 209 -10.74 -2.83 -17.63
N PRO A 210 -10.39 -3.98 -18.26
CA PRO A 210 -9.02 -4.51 -18.18
C PRO A 210 -8.00 -3.45 -18.63
N ALA A 211 -6.87 -3.37 -17.92
CA ALA A 211 -5.85 -2.35 -18.15
C ALA A 211 -5.17 -2.49 -19.52
N GLY A 212 -5.03 -3.72 -20.04
CA GLY A 212 -4.38 -4.02 -21.32
C GLY A 212 -2.87 -4.15 -21.21
N ASP A 213 -2.17 -3.89 -22.31
CA ASP A 213 -0.72 -4.09 -22.43
C ASP A 213 0.07 -3.26 -21.40
N GLY A 214 1.12 -3.86 -20.84
CA GLY A 214 1.98 -3.24 -19.83
C GLY A 214 1.50 -3.43 -18.39
N PHE A 215 0.38 -4.11 -18.18
CA PHE A 215 -0.11 -4.50 -16.86
C PHE A 215 -0.45 -6.00 -16.80
N PRO A 216 -0.46 -6.61 -15.59
CA PRO A 216 -0.95 -7.97 -15.41
C PRO A 216 -2.40 -8.16 -15.88
N ALA A 217 -2.76 -9.40 -16.25
CA ALA A 217 -4.08 -9.71 -16.80
C ALA A 217 -5.25 -9.47 -15.82
N ASN A 218 -4.97 -9.41 -14.52
CA ASN A 218 -5.93 -9.10 -13.46
C ASN A 218 -5.98 -7.61 -13.09
N ALA A 219 -5.21 -6.75 -13.77
CA ALA A 219 -5.23 -5.31 -13.54
C ALA A 219 -6.39 -4.64 -14.28
N PHE A 220 -7.04 -3.70 -13.61
CA PHE A 220 -8.15 -2.92 -14.16
C PHE A 220 -7.82 -1.42 -14.12
N ILE A 221 -8.23 -0.73 -15.18
CA ILE A 221 -8.14 0.72 -15.32
C ILE A 221 -9.54 1.31 -15.16
N SER A 222 -9.63 2.45 -14.48
CA SER A 222 -10.88 3.20 -14.29
C SER A 222 -10.57 4.69 -14.05
N SER A 223 -11.62 5.51 -13.89
CA SER A 223 -11.46 6.95 -13.71
C SER A 223 -10.57 7.34 -12.52
N PHE A 224 -9.66 8.29 -12.76
CA PHE A 224 -8.77 8.87 -11.77
C PHE A 224 -9.47 10.05 -11.09
N LEU A 225 -10.07 9.78 -9.93
CA LEU A 225 -10.81 10.78 -9.16
C LEU A 225 -9.89 11.58 -8.25
N ARG A 226 -10.22 12.86 -8.05
CA ARG A 226 -9.54 13.77 -7.13
C ARG A 226 -10.35 13.90 -5.84
N THR A 227 -9.70 14.33 -4.76
CA THR A 227 -10.42 14.72 -3.55
C THR A 227 -11.30 15.94 -3.81
N MET A 228 -12.34 16.10 -2.99
CA MET A 228 -13.18 17.31 -3.04
C MET A 228 -12.64 18.32 -2.04
N ASP A 229 -12.45 19.57 -2.47
CA ASP A 229 -11.90 20.67 -1.67
C ASP A 229 -12.58 20.86 -0.31
N VAL A 230 -13.89 20.56 -0.21
CA VAL A 230 -14.67 20.70 1.04
C VAL A 230 -14.26 19.74 2.15
N TYR A 231 -13.51 18.69 1.82
CA TYR A 231 -13.00 17.69 2.76
C TYR A 231 -11.47 17.69 2.84
N ASP A 232 -10.81 18.71 2.27
CA ASP A 232 -9.35 18.75 2.24
C ASP A 232 -8.78 18.94 3.66
N VAL A 233 -7.78 18.14 3.99
CA VAL A 233 -7.02 18.22 5.23
C VAL A 233 -5.61 18.70 4.92
N SER A 234 -5.22 19.81 5.53
CA SER A 234 -3.91 20.41 5.26
C SER A 234 -2.75 19.59 5.83
N ALA A 235 -1.59 19.65 5.17
CA ALA A 235 -0.32 19.12 5.67
C ALA A 235 -0.01 19.58 7.10
N LYS A 236 -0.30 20.85 7.43
CA LYS A 236 -0.12 21.41 8.78
C LYS A 236 -1.02 20.74 9.82
N GLN A 237 -2.24 20.36 9.43
CA GLN A 237 -3.15 19.63 10.32
C GLN A 237 -2.63 18.22 10.58
N ILE A 238 -2.12 17.51 9.56
CA ILE A 238 -1.45 16.22 9.73
C ILE A 238 -0.25 16.32 10.68
N GLU A 239 0.61 17.32 10.49
CA GLU A 239 1.76 17.59 11.37
C GLU A 239 1.34 17.92 12.81
N LYS A 240 0.21 18.63 12.98
CA LYS A 240 -0.36 18.92 14.30
C LYS A 240 -0.83 17.64 14.98
N SER A 241 -1.53 16.76 14.28
CA SER A 241 -1.98 15.46 14.82
C SER A 241 -0.78 14.57 15.15
N ALA A 242 0.26 14.54 14.29
CA ALA A 242 1.50 13.82 14.57
C ALA A 242 2.24 14.31 15.83
N LYS A 243 2.16 15.61 16.17
CA LYS A 243 2.76 16.13 17.42
C LYS A 243 2.11 15.56 18.68
N ARG A 244 0.81 15.27 18.66
CA ARG A 244 0.11 14.65 19.80
C ARG A 244 0.68 13.27 20.13
N CYS A 245 1.13 12.55 19.11
CA CYS A 245 1.74 11.23 19.25
C CYS A 245 3.06 11.21 20.04
N GLN A 246 3.68 12.37 20.25
CA GLN A 246 4.86 12.49 21.11
C GLN A 246 4.54 12.29 22.60
N THR A 247 3.28 12.51 22.99
CA THR A 247 2.82 12.45 24.39
C THR A 247 1.63 11.52 24.62
N GLU A 248 0.90 11.15 23.56
CA GLU A 248 -0.31 10.33 23.62
C GLU A 248 -0.10 8.98 22.92
N VAL A 249 -0.79 7.94 23.40
CA VAL A 249 -0.88 6.63 22.72
C VAL A 249 -2.19 6.58 21.96
N LEU A 250 -2.14 6.86 20.66
CA LEU A 250 -3.32 6.86 19.78
C LEU A 250 -3.14 5.85 18.64
N PRO A 251 -4.22 5.22 18.15
CA PRO A 251 -4.15 4.26 17.06
C PRO A 251 -3.46 4.76 15.79
N GLU A 252 -3.64 6.04 15.43
CA GLU A 252 -3.08 6.70 14.25
C GLU A 252 -1.57 6.97 14.33
N CYS A 253 -0.97 6.88 15.52
CA CYS A 253 0.34 7.46 15.76
C CYS A 253 1.48 6.81 14.98
N LYS A 254 1.47 5.49 14.80
CA LYS A 254 2.56 4.79 14.12
C LYS A 254 2.77 5.29 12.68
N VAL A 255 1.67 5.57 11.98
CA VAL A 255 1.67 6.07 10.59
C VAL A 255 1.99 7.55 10.55
N LEU A 256 1.38 8.37 11.41
CA LEU A 256 1.62 9.82 11.46
C LEU A 256 3.08 10.17 11.84
N GLU A 257 3.66 9.43 12.78
CA GLU A 257 5.08 9.55 13.14
C GLU A 257 5.98 9.14 11.97
N ALA A 258 5.68 8.03 11.28
CA ALA A 258 6.43 7.59 10.10
C ALA A 258 6.48 8.69 9.04
N LEU A 259 5.32 9.29 8.75
CA LEU A 259 5.15 10.33 7.75
C LEU A 259 5.97 11.59 8.06
N THR A 260 5.97 12.03 9.31
CA THR A 260 6.61 13.29 9.72
C THR A 260 8.07 13.14 10.10
N SER A 261 8.58 11.91 10.20
CA SER A 261 9.99 11.62 10.51
C SER A 261 10.98 12.06 9.41
N LYS A 262 10.50 12.28 8.18
CA LYS A 262 11.33 12.59 7.00
C LYS A 262 11.37 14.08 6.63
N GLY A 263 10.94 14.95 7.55
CA GLY A 263 10.87 16.39 7.34
C GLY A 263 9.44 16.90 7.19
N ALA A 264 9.32 18.21 6.93
CA ALA A 264 8.02 18.86 6.79
C ALA A 264 7.26 18.33 5.57
N LEU A 265 5.95 18.17 5.71
CA LEU A 265 5.07 17.69 4.65
C LEU A 265 4.81 18.81 3.63
N ILE A 266 4.85 18.46 2.34
CA ILE A 266 4.65 19.39 1.24
C ILE A 266 3.22 19.24 0.72
N GLN A 267 2.34 20.20 1.05
CA GLN A 267 0.98 20.24 0.49
C GLN A 267 1.03 20.25 -1.03
N THR A 268 0.36 19.29 -1.65
CA THR A 268 0.27 19.10 -3.10
C THR A 268 -1.19 18.79 -3.46
N ASN A 269 -1.63 19.22 -4.64
CA ASN A 269 -2.96 18.88 -5.17
C ASN A 269 -2.80 17.96 -6.38
N PHE A 270 -3.84 17.17 -6.65
CA PHE A 270 -3.95 16.41 -7.90
C PHE A 270 -3.96 17.37 -9.09
N LYS A 271 -3.16 17.04 -10.11
CA LYS A 271 -3.07 17.83 -11.36
C LYS A 271 -4.14 17.38 -12.34
#